data_AF-A0A7Z2V5J8-F1
#
_entry.id   AF-A0A7Z2V5J8-F1
#
_cell.length_a   1.000
_cell.length_b   1.000
_cell.length_c   1.000
_cell.angle_alpha   90.00
_cell.angle_beta   90.00
_cell.angle_gamma   90.00
#
_symmetry.space_group_name_H-M   'P 1'
#
loop_
_entity.id
_entity.type
_entity.pdbx_description
1 polymer ?
#
loop_
_entity_poly.entity_id
_entity_poly.type
_entity_poly.pdbx_seq_one_letter_code
_entity_poly.pdbx_strand_id
1 'polypeptide(L)'
;MDSYRNPLTPGVRHRPSELEVHTSLLEMARISCGRAIKGRNARPIMFLGLKGTGKTVLLNEIRINARKEGLLVSHVKSPEHEGLARLLYPEMREVMHSLSGVESAKEIVSRGLTGLQSFASTFKIDTRGAEIPAQPKPGLADSGDLEYDLLGLLAVIGKAAQAAGTGWVLFIDNVQYFSKEDLAALIAAIHRMSQERLPVLLIGAGLPHVARLTGEAKPYAERLFLYPSLDALGQA
;
A
#
# COMPACT_ATOMS: atom_id res chain seq x y z
N MET A 1 -33.33 -17.86 26.58
CA MET A 1 -33.17 -18.19 25.15
C MET A 1 -31.73 -17.92 24.78
N ASP A 2 -31.06 -18.93 24.26
CA ASP A 2 -29.62 -18.96 24.03
C ASP A 2 -29.25 -18.06 22.84
N SER A 3 -28.47 -16.99 23.11
CA SER A 3 -28.03 -16.01 22.11
C SER A 3 -27.15 -16.60 21.00
N TYR A 4 -26.69 -17.85 21.15
CA TYR A 4 -25.94 -18.57 20.14
C TYR A 4 -26.77 -19.09 18.95
N ARG A 5 -28.11 -19.02 19.01
CA ARG A 5 -29.01 -19.52 17.95
C ARG A 5 -29.67 -18.44 17.10
N ASN A 6 -29.30 -17.16 17.25
CA ASN A 6 -29.83 -16.09 16.41
C ASN A 6 -29.08 -16.05 15.05
N PRO A 7 -29.74 -16.33 13.89
CA PRO A 7 -29.07 -16.40 12.58
C PRO A 7 -28.62 -15.04 12.02
N LEU A 8 -28.97 -13.93 12.68
CA LEU A 8 -28.77 -12.56 12.20
C LEU A 8 -27.78 -11.77 13.07
N THR A 9 -26.63 -12.36 13.41
CA THR A 9 -25.52 -11.59 13.98
C THR A 9 -24.62 -11.10 12.83
N PRO A 10 -24.39 -9.78 12.66
CA PRO A 10 -23.49 -9.25 11.65
C PRO A 10 -22.04 -9.42 12.14
N GLY A 11 -21.57 -10.66 12.08
CA GLY A 11 -20.18 -11.05 12.29
C GLY A 11 -19.80 -11.93 11.12
N VAL A 12 -18.92 -11.43 10.26
CA VAL A 12 -18.44 -12.08 9.04
C VAL A 12 -17.87 -13.46 9.39
N ARG A 13 -18.71 -14.50 9.26
CA ARG A 13 -18.23 -15.88 9.11
C ARG A 13 -17.77 -16.00 7.66
N HIS A 14 -16.47 -15.91 7.44
CA HIS A 14 -15.89 -16.28 6.15
C HIS A 14 -16.28 -17.73 5.85
N ARG A 15 -16.92 -17.97 4.71
CA ARG A 15 -17.23 -19.34 4.29
C ARG A 15 -15.91 -20.01 3.91
N PRO A 16 -15.57 -21.18 4.48
CA PRO A 16 -14.32 -21.90 4.17
C PRO A 16 -14.08 -22.10 2.66
N SER A 17 -15.14 -22.20 1.86
CA SER A 17 -15.09 -22.36 0.40
C SER A 17 -14.51 -21.17 -0.37
N GLU A 18 -14.57 -19.94 0.18
CA GLU A 18 -14.05 -18.74 -0.52
C GLU A 18 -12.52 -18.65 -0.44
N LEU A 19 -11.92 -19.21 0.61
CA LEU A 19 -10.47 -19.22 0.82
C LEU A 19 -9.79 -20.29 -0.05
N GLU A 20 -10.43 -21.45 -0.23
CA GLU A 20 -9.90 -22.54 -1.07
C GLU A 20 -9.68 -22.08 -2.52
N VAL A 21 -10.59 -21.28 -3.08
CA VAL A 21 -10.52 -20.75 -4.45
C VAL A 21 -9.32 -19.81 -4.65
N HIS A 22 -8.86 -19.13 -3.60
CA HIS A 22 -7.79 -18.14 -3.71
C HIS A 22 -6.45 -18.61 -3.12
N THR A 23 -6.31 -19.90 -2.79
CA THR A 23 -5.07 -20.44 -2.18
C THR A 23 -3.81 -20.08 -2.97
N SER A 24 -3.86 -20.18 -4.30
CA SER A 24 -2.72 -19.83 -5.16
C SER A 24 -2.41 -18.32 -5.16
N LEU A 25 -3.43 -17.47 -5.05
CA LEU A 25 -3.27 -16.02 -4.97
C LEU A 25 -2.71 -15.58 -3.61
N LEU A 26 -3.16 -16.23 -2.53
CA LEU A 26 -2.62 -16.04 -1.18
C LEU A 26 -1.15 -16.42 -1.12
N GLU A 27 -0.77 -17.57 -1.70
CA GLU A 27 0.62 -18.01 -1.73
C GLU A 27 1.49 -17.09 -2.61
N MET A 28 0.98 -16.64 -3.76
CA MET A 28 1.66 -15.65 -4.60
C MET A 28 1.98 -14.37 -3.81
N ALA A 29 0.98 -13.83 -3.09
CA ALA A 29 1.17 -12.64 -2.28
C ALA A 29 2.14 -12.87 -1.13
N ARG A 30 2.07 -14.03 -0.46
CA ARG A 30 3.00 -14.43 0.59
C ARG A 30 4.45 -14.49 0.08
N ILE A 31 4.67 -15.08 -1.09
CA ILE A 31 6.00 -15.13 -1.72
C ILE A 31 6.52 -13.72 -2.00
N SER A 32 5.69 -12.83 -2.55
CA SER A 32 6.08 -11.44 -2.80
C SER A 32 6.43 -10.70 -1.49
N CYS A 33 5.62 -10.83 -0.45
CA CYS A 33 5.88 -10.27 0.88
C CYS A 33 7.21 -10.79 1.47
N GLY A 34 7.40 -12.11 1.50
CA GLY A 34 8.62 -12.73 2.05
C GLY A 34 9.88 -12.38 1.27
N ARG A 35 9.77 -12.12 -0.04
CA ARG A 35 10.90 -11.61 -0.85
C ARG A 35 11.23 -10.16 -0.53
N ALA A 36 10.21 -9.32 -0.33
CA ALA A 36 10.39 -7.90 -0.02
C ALA A 36 11.16 -7.71 1.28
N ILE A 37 10.77 -8.42 2.36
CA ILE A 37 11.48 -8.37 3.66
C ILE A 37 12.95 -8.75 3.52
N LYS A 38 13.25 -9.73 2.66
CA LYS A 38 14.61 -10.24 2.45
C LYS A 38 15.44 -9.38 1.47
N GLY A 39 14.96 -8.19 1.10
CA GLY A 39 15.64 -7.32 0.12
C GLY A 39 15.83 -7.98 -1.24
N ARG A 40 14.95 -8.93 -1.59
CA ARG A 40 14.97 -9.63 -2.88
C ARG A 40 13.94 -8.99 -3.81
N ASN A 41 14.13 -9.18 -5.11
CA ASN A 41 13.20 -8.67 -6.13
C ASN A 41 11.79 -9.22 -5.88
N ALA A 42 10.91 -8.42 -5.28
CA ALA A 42 9.50 -8.74 -5.07
C ALA A 42 8.69 -8.00 -6.12
N ARG A 43 7.80 -8.72 -6.82
CA ARG A 43 6.91 -8.08 -7.78
C ARG A 43 5.67 -7.57 -7.05
N PRO A 44 5.31 -6.29 -7.19
CA PRO A 44 4.04 -5.79 -6.71
C PRO A 44 2.90 -6.48 -7.47
N ILE A 45 1.72 -6.54 -6.86
CA ILE A 45 0.57 -7.31 -7.36
C ILE A 45 -0.61 -6.36 -7.53
N MET A 46 -1.36 -6.54 -8.62
CA MET A 46 -2.59 -5.81 -8.93
C MET A 46 -3.69 -6.82 -9.25
N PHE A 47 -4.53 -7.15 -8.25
CA PHE A 47 -5.64 -8.08 -8.40
C PHE A 47 -6.77 -7.46 -9.23
N LEU A 48 -7.18 -8.13 -10.30
CA LEU A 48 -8.18 -7.64 -11.23
C LEU A 48 -9.48 -8.43 -11.11
N GLY A 49 -10.63 -7.76 -11.06
CA GLY A 49 -11.90 -8.48 -11.06
C GLY A 49 -13.11 -7.57 -10.98
N LEU A 50 -14.28 -8.08 -11.38
CA LEU A 50 -15.55 -7.33 -11.31
C LEU A 50 -16.02 -7.12 -9.86
N LYS A 51 -17.04 -6.28 -9.66
CA LYS A 51 -17.63 -6.09 -8.33
C LYS A 51 -18.18 -7.43 -7.82
N GLY A 52 -17.91 -7.76 -6.55
CA GLY A 52 -18.37 -9.00 -5.92
C GLY A 52 -17.43 -10.21 -6.07
N THR A 53 -16.30 -10.11 -6.76
CA THR A 53 -15.33 -11.23 -6.93
C THR A 53 -14.43 -11.49 -5.71
N GLY A 54 -14.77 -10.97 -4.53
CA GLY A 54 -13.97 -11.21 -3.30
C GLY A 54 -12.65 -10.43 -3.17
N LYS A 55 -12.33 -9.47 -4.07
CA LYS A 55 -11.07 -8.68 -4.02
C LYS A 55 -10.75 -8.11 -2.64
N THR A 56 -11.70 -7.42 -1.99
CA THR A 56 -11.49 -6.81 -0.67
C THR A 56 -11.27 -7.87 0.42
N VAL A 57 -11.94 -9.02 0.33
CA VAL A 57 -11.73 -10.16 1.24
C VAL A 57 -10.31 -10.70 1.06
N LEU A 58 -9.89 -10.93 -0.19
CA LEU A 58 -8.54 -11.39 -0.51
C LEU A 58 -7.46 -10.43 0.01
N LEU A 59 -7.59 -9.13 -0.24
CA LEU A 59 -6.65 -8.13 0.28
C LEU A 59 -6.59 -8.16 1.81
N ASN A 60 -7.73 -8.32 2.47
CA ASN A 60 -7.79 -8.38 3.93
C ASN A 60 -7.05 -9.61 4.49
N GLU A 61 -7.22 -10.77 3.87
CA GLU A 61 -6.53 -12.00 4.28
C GLU A 61 -5.02 -11.91 4.07
N ILE A 62 -4.58 -11.38 2.93
CA ILE A 62 -3.16 -11.13 2.66
C ILE A 62 -2.58 -10.16 3.70
N ARG A 63 -3.33 -9.11 4.04
CA ARG A 63 -2.92 -8.12 5.06
C ARG A 63 -2.79 -8.74 6.45
N ILE A 64 -3.71 -9.63 6.84
CA ILE A 64 -3.63 -10.38 8.10
C ILE A 64 -2.37 -11.25 8.11
N ASN A 65 -2.09 -11.97 7.01
CA ASN A 65 -0.91 -12.83 6.90
C ASN A 65 0.39 -12.03 6.93
N ALA A 66 0.46 -10.90 6.21
CA ALA A 66 1.62 -10.02 6.23
C ALA A 66 1.92 -9.51 7.65
N ARG A 67 0.90 -9.07 8.42
CA ARG A 67 1.07 -8.67 9.83
C ARG A 67 1.61 -9.81 10.70
N LYS A 68 1.11 -11.04 10.53
CA LYS A 68 1.61 -12.22 11.26
C LYS A 68 3.07 -12.52 10.95
N GLU A 69 3.54 -12.17 9.75
CA GLU A 69 4.94 -12.29 9.33
C GLU A 69 5.81 -11.09 9.77
N GLY A 70 5.27 -10.16 10.56
CA GLY A 70 6.02 -9.03 11.14
C GLY A 70 6.16 -7.82 10.22
N LEU A 71 5.40 -7.77 9.11
CA LEU A 71 5.35 -6.61 8.21
C LEU A 71 4.48 -5.48 8.76
N LEU A 72 4.93 -4.25 8.52
CA LEU A 72 4.08 -3.08 8.62
C LEU A 72 3.11 -3.07 7.45
N VAL A 73 1.85 -2.76 7.69
CA VAL A 73 0.83 -2.74 6.63
C VAL A 73 -0.04 -1.50 6.72
N SER A 74 -0.29 -0.90 5.57
CA SER A 74 -1.19 0.23 5.38
C SER A 74 -2.30 -0.17 4.43
N HIS A 75 -3.50 0.37 4.62
CA HIS A 75 -4.62 0.04 3.74
C HIS A 75 -5.39 1.29 3.36
N VAL A 76 -5.34 1.61 2.07
CA VAL A 76 -6.06 2.72 1.47
C VAL A 76 -7.18 2.16 0.61
N LYS A 77 -8.37 2.73 0.77
CA LYS A 77 -9.43 2.61 -0.22
C LYS A 77 -9.43 3.91 -1.00
N SER A 78 -9.24 3.85 -2.31
CA SER A 78 -9.35 5.04 -3.15
C SER A 78 -10.83 5.45 -3.22
N PRO A 79 -11.25 6.58 -2.61
CA PRO A 79 -12.58 7.08 -2.79
C PRO A 79 -12.64 7.92 -4.07
N GLU A 80 -13.84 8.08 -4.63
CA GLU A 80 -14.04 9.00 -5.75
C GLU A 80 -13.67 10.43 -5.29
N HIS A 81 -12.74 11.08 -6.00
CA HIS A 81 -12.33 12.49 -5.82
C HIS A 81 -11.35 12.84 -4.69
N GLU A 82 -10.63 11.89 -4.11
CA GLU A 82 -9.56 12.19 -3.14
C GLU A 82 -8.17 11.95 -3.74
N GLY A 83 -7.26 12.90 -3.57
CA GLY A 83 -5.91 12.82 -4.12
C GLY A 83 -5.02 11.83 -3.37
N LEU A 84 -4.15 11.14 -4.10
CA LEU A 84 -3.23 10.14 -3.54
C LEU A 84 -2.38 10.69 -2.37
N ALA A 85 -1.91 11.93 -2.47
CA ALA A 85 -1.12 12.58 -1.41
C ALA A 85 -1.84 12.55 -0.05
N ARG A 86 -3.12 12.92 -0.03
CA ARG A 86 -3.94 13.00 1.19
C ARG A 86 -4.26 11.63 1.76
N LEU A 87 -4.37 10.61 0.90
CA LEU A 87 -4.59 9.23 1.32
C LEU A 87 -3.33 8.58 1.88
N LEU A 88 -2.16 8.82 1.28
CA LEU A 88 -0.90 8.21 1.72
C LEU A 88 -0.29 8.89 2.93
N TYR A 89 -0.49 10.19 3.11
CA TYR A 89 0.07 10.94 4.24
C TYR A 89 -0.16 10.28 5.62
N PRO A 90 -1.40 9.98 6.05
CA PRO A 90 -1.63 9.37 7.35
C PRO A 90 -0.96 7.99 7.46
N GLU A 91 -1.00 7.20 6.39
CA GLU A 91 -0.40 5.86 6.35
C GLU A 91 1.14 5.91 6.49
N MET A 92 1.79 6.82 5.76
CA MET A 92 3.23 7.05 5.87
C MET A 92 3.62 7.52 7.27
N ARG A 93 2.79 8.37 7.89
CA ARG A 93 3.02 8.87 9.26
C ARG A 93 2.98 7.73 10.28
N GLU A 94 1.97 6.87 10.21
CA GLU A 94 1.81 5.73 11.13
C GLU A 94 2.94 4.71 10.98
N VAL A 95 3.38 4.43 9.75
CA VAL A 95 4.53 3.54 9.49
C VAL A 95 5.81 4.11 10.09
N MET A 96 6.06 5.39 9.90
CA MET A 96 7.23 6.07 10.47
C MET A 96 7.20 6.08 12.00
N HIS A 97 6.03 6.31 12.61
CA HIS A 97 5.89 6.20 14.06
C HIS A 97 6.16 4.77 14.55
N SER A 98 5.67 3.74 13.85
CA SER A 98 5.93 2.34 14.18
C SER A 98 7.43 2.00 14.14
N LEU A 99 8.18 2.61 13.22
CA LEU A 99 9.63 2.43 13.08
C LEU A 99 10.45 3.24 14.09
N SER A 100 9.89 4.29 14.69
CA SER A 100 10.61 5.21 15.60
C SER A 100 11.13 4.56 16.89
N GLY A 101 10.52 3.44 17.30
CA GLY A 101 10.95 2.68 18.47
C GLY A 101 12.23 1.85 18.24
N VAL A 102 12.67 1.67 17.00
CA VAL A 102 13.83 0.85 16.66
C VAL A 102 15.08 1.70 16.55
N GLU A 103 16.07 1.44 17.42
CA GLU A 103 17.29 2.26 17.54
C GLU A 103 18.00 2.48 16.20
N SER A 104 18.19 1.42 15.42
CA SER A 104 18.85 1.47 14.11
C SER A 104 18.10 2.30 13.05
N ALA A 105 16.82 2.61 13.26
CA ALA A 105 16.00 3.38 12.34
C ALA A 105 15.76 4.83 12.78
N LYS A 106 16.09 5.20 14.03
CA LYS A 106 15.70 6.49 14.65
C LYS A 106 16.09 7.72 13.83
N GLU A 107 17.34 7.81 13.38
CA GLU A 107 17.81 8.96 12.60
C GLU A 107 17.10 9.08 11.25
N ILE A 108 16.89 7.94 10.57
CA ILE A 108 16.21 7.88 9.28
C ILE A 108 14.75 8.29 9.45
N VAL A 109 14.09 7.80 10.51
CA VAL A 109 12.71 8.14 10.85
C VAL A 109 12.58 9.63 11.17
N SER A 110 13.49 10.19 11.96
CA SER A 110 13.48 11.63 12.27
C SER A 110 13.53 12.48 10.99
N ARG A 111 14.44 12.16 10.07
CA ARG A 111 14.54 12.85 8.78
C ARG A 111 13.28 12.69 7.94
N GLY A 112 12.71 11.49 7.85
CA GLY A 112 11.51 11.27 7.06
C GLY A 112 10.25 11.90 7.66
N LEU A 113 10.14 12.01 8.99
CA LEU A 113 9.05 12.76 9.64
C LEU A 113 9.13 14.26 9.31
N THR A 114 10.33 14.83 9.26
CA THR A 114 10.53 16.21 8.77
C THR A 114 10.14 16.35 7.29
N GLY A 115 10.51 15.41 6.43
CA GLY A 115 10.07 15.41 5.03
C GLY A 115 8.56 15.28 4.90
N LEU A 116 7.94 14.45 5.73
CA LEU A 116 6.49 14.25 5.74
C LEU A 116 5.73 15.53 6.17
N GLN A 117 6.29 16.31 7.10
CA GLN A 117 5.74 17.64 7.44
C GLN A 117 5.82 18.61 6.26
N SER A 118 6.94 18.60 5.53
CA SER A 118 7.11 19.40 4.30
C SER A 118 6.07 19.03 3.25
N PHE A 119 5.90 17.72 3.02
CA PHE A 119 4.90 17.18 2.12
C PHE A 119 3.47 17.62 2.49
N ALA A 120 3.11 17.55 3.77
CA ALA A 120 1.80 18.01 4.24
C ALA A 120 1.56 19.48 3.94
N SER A 121 2.57 20.32 4.17
CA SER A 121 2.52 21.76 3.91
C SER A 121 2.32 22.05 2.42
N THR A 122 3.16 21.44 1.59
CA THR A 122 3.17 21.62 0.13
C THR A 122 1.84 21.20 -0.50
N PHE A 123 1.28 20.07 -0.09
CA PHE A 123 0.00 19.56 -0.61
C PHE A 123 -1.22 20.04 0.18
N LYS A 124 -1.05 20.98 1.13
CA LYS A 124 -2.13 21.56 1.96
C LYS A 124 -3.01 20.50 2.63
N ILE A 125 -2.38 19.46 3.16
CA ILE A 125 -3.07 18.36 3.83
C ILE A 125 -3.47 18.82 5.24
N ASP A 126 -4.76 18.81 5.53
CA ASP A 126 -5.28 19.10 6.88
C ASP A 126 -4.87 17.99 7.86
N THR A 127 -4.00 18.34 8.81
CA THR A 127 -3.45 17.43 9.82
C THR A 127 -4.23 17.41 11.13
N ARG A 128 -5.42 18.04 11.20
CA ARG A 128 -6.32 18.04 12.37
C ARG A 128 -5.58 18.21 13.71
N GLY A 129 -4.77 19.26 13.83
CA GLY A 129 -4.15 19.68 15.09
C GLY A 129 -2.69 19.25 15.30
N ALA A 130 -2.05 18.56 14.35
CA ALA A 130 -0.59 18.48 14.37
C ALA A 130 -0.01 19.80 13.85
N GLU A 131 0.73 20.52 14.70
CA GLU A 131 1.47 21.72 14.29
C GLU A 131 2.45 21.34 13.17
N ILE A 132 2.11 21.70 11.94
CA ILE A 132 3.09 21.73 10.86
C ILE A 132 3.89 23.01 11.09
N PRO A 133 5.21 22.95 11.30
CA PRO A 133 6.01 24.14 11.45
C PRO A 133 5.82 25.03 10.21
N ALA A 134 5.61 26.34 10.44
CA ALA A 134 5.32 27.31 9.40
C ALA A 134 6.40 27.38 8.30
N GLN A 135 7.60 26.86 8.58
CA GLN A 135 8.67 26.62 7.62
C GLN A 135 9.19 25.19 7.78
N PRO A 136 8.80 24.27 6.88
CA PRO A 136 9.44 22.97 6.80
C PRO A 136 10.94 23.14 6.48
N LYS A 137 11.79 22.27 7.03
CA LYS A 137 13.21 22.29 6.67
C LYS A 137 13.35 21.85 5.21
N PRO A 138 14.03 22.63 4.34
CA PRO A 138 14.21 22.27 2.94
C PRO A 138 14.96 20.95 2.78
N GLY A 139 14.61 20.14 1.77
CA GLY A 139 15.47 19.08 1.24
C GLY A 139 14.87 17.67 1.12
N LEU A 140 13.63 17.43 1.57
CA LEU A 140 12.92 16.18 1.32
C LEU A 140 11.42 16.41 1.17
N ALA A 141 10.87 16.03 0.01
CA ALA A 141 9.44 16.05 -0.28
C ALA A 141 8.78 17.43 -0.16
N ASP A 142 9.47 18.46 -0.66
CA ASP A 142 9.10 19.87 -0.64
C ASP A 142 8.95 20.48 -2.04
N SER A 143 8.98 19.67 -3.10
CA SER A 143 9.02 20.18 -4.48
C SER A 143 7.65 20.60 -5.02
N GLY A 144 6.57 20.00 -4.52
CA GLY A 144 5.21 20.19 -5.06
C GLY A 144 4.90 19.31 -6.25
N ASP A 145 5.86 18.50 -6.69
CA ASP A 145 5.67 17.42 -7.65
C ASP A 145 5.47 16.11 -6.89
N LEU A 146 4.27 15.53 -7.04
CA LEU A 146 3.89 14.33 -6.31
C LEU A 146 4.78 13.12 -6.64
N GLU A 147 5.22 12.98 -7.88
CA GLU A 147 6.07 11.86 -8.30
C GLU A 147 7.44 11.95 -7.61
N TYR A 148 8.08 13.12 -7.64
CA TYR A 148 9.37 13.33 -6.96
C TYR A 148 9.26 13.24 -5.43
N ASP A 149 8.22 13.83 -4.86
CA ASP A 149 8.05 13.86 -3.41
C ASP A 149 7.74 12.46 -2.85
N LEU A 150 6.89 11.67 -3.52
CA LEU A 150 6.63 10.28 -3.14
C LEU A 150 7.85 9.38 -3.31
N LEU A 151 8.65 9.57 -4.37
CA LEU A 151 9.91 8.84 -4.54
C LEU A 151 10.83 9.02 -3.32
N GLY A 152 10.99 10.27 -2.87
CA GLY A 152 11.80 10.60 -1.70
C GLY A 152 11.26 9.99 -0.40
N LEU A 153 9.97 10.15 -0.13
CA LEU A 153 9.35 9.65 1.11
C LEU A 153 9.38 8.13 1.19
N LEU A 154 8.97 7.42 0.13
CA LEU A 154 8.98 5.97 0.11
C LEU A 154 10.41 5.42 0.24
N ALA A 155 11.41 6.08 -0.36
CA ALA A 155 12.80 5.68 -0.20
C ALA A 155 13.28 5.79 1.26
N VAL A 156 12.90 6.86 1.96
CA VAL A 156 13.26 7.05 3.37
C VAL A 156 12.54 6.04 4.26
N ILE A 157 11.25 5.79 4.03
CA ILE A 157 10.48 4.76 4.75
C ILE A 157 11.09 3.37 4.51
N GLY A 158 11.42 3.05 3.25
CA GLY A 158 12.04 1.76 2.90
C GLY A 158 13.39 1.56 3.57
N LYS A 159 14.24 2.59 3.63
CA LYS A 159 15.53 2.54 4.35
C LYS A 159 15.33 2.38 5.86
N ALA A 160 14.35 3.06 6.45
CA ALA A 160 14.01 2.90 7.87
C ALA A 160 13.50 1.48 8.17
N ALA A 161 12.60 0.94 7.32
CA ALA A 161 12.10 -0.42 7.45
C ALA A 161 13.22 -1.46 7.32
N GLN A 162 14.13 -1.28 6.36
CA GLN A 162 15.31 -2.14 6.19
C GLN A 162 16.22 -2.10 7.43
N ALA A 163 16.51 -0.91 7.96
CA ALA A 163 17.31 -0.76 9.18
C ALA A 163 16.64 -1.41 10.40
N ALA A 164 15.30 -1.40 10.44
CA ALA A 164 14.51 -2.08 11.47
C ALA A 164 14.33 -3.59 11.25
N GLY A 165 14.86 -4.16 10.16
CA GLY A 165 14.73 -5.59 9.85
C GLY A 165 13.31 -6.01 9.49
N THR A 166 12.48 -5.08 9.00
CA THR A 166 11.09 -5.33 8.57
C THR A 166 10.84 -4.79 7.16
N GLY A 167 9.59 -4.83 6.71
CA GLY A 167 9.13 -4.23 5.47
C GLY A 167 7.76 -3.58 5.63
N TRP A 168 7.39 -2.79 4.63
CA TRP A 168 6.10 -2.13 4.54
C TRP A 168 5.33 -2.63 3.31
N VAL A 169 4.09 -3.06 3.51
CA VAL A 169 3.17 -3.42 2.44
C VAL A 169 2.01 -2.43 2.40
N LEU A 170 1.93 -1.68 1.31
CA LEU A 170 0.84 -0.76 1.02
C LEU A 170 -0.25 -1.52 0.26
N PHE A 171 -1.43 -1.62 0.86
CA PHE A 171 -2.62 -2.18 0.23
C PHE A 171 -3.48 -1.07 -0.32
N ILE A 172 -3.90 -1.18 -1.58
CA ILE A 172 -4.81 -0.22 -2.21
C ILE A 172 -6.00 -0.94 -2.84
N ASP A 173 -7.20 -0.67 -2.37
CA ASP A 173 -8.44 -1.13 -3.00
C ASP A 173 -9.02 -0.02 -3.90
N ASN A 174 -9.76 -0.45 -4.92
CA ASN A 174 -10.38 0.41 -5.94
C ASN A 174 -9.42 1.33 -6.70
N VAL A 175 -8.28 0.80 -7.16
CA VAL A 175 -7.24 1.56 -7.88
C VAL A 175 -7.76 2.34 -9.09
N GLN A 176 -8.88 1.91 -9.70
CA GLN A 176 -9.49 2.59 -10.86
C GLN A 176 -9.92 4.04 -10.61
N TYR A 177 -10.04 4.48 -9.35
CA TYR A 177 -10.49 5.84 -9.02
C TYR A 177 -9.36 6.88 -8.97
N PHE A 178 -8.11 6.44 -9.06
CA PHE A 178 -6.99 7.38 -9.15
C PHE A 178 -6.92 8.06 -10.52
N SER A 179 -6.51 9.33 -10.49
CA SER A 179 -6.15 10.04 -11.71
C SER A 179 -4.94 9.40 -12.37
N LYS A 180 -4.71 9.75 -13.64
CA LYS A 180 -3.53 9.27 -14.37
C LYS A 180 -2.24 9.76 -13.73
N GLU A 181 -2.24 10.98 -13.21
CA GLU A 181 -1.11 11.63 -12.54
C GLU A 181 -0.79 10.94 -11.21
N ASP A 182 -1.81 10.62 -10.41
CA ASP A 182 -1.64 9.88 -9.15
C ASP A 182 -1.11 8.46 -9.41
N LEU A 183 -1.66 7.76 -10.39
CA LEU A 183 -1.16 6.44 -10.80
C LEU A 183 0.29 6.52 -11.29
N ALA A 184 0.63 7.52 -12.09
CA ALA A 184 1.99 7.74 -12.59
C ALA A 184 2.98 7.92 -11.43
N ALA A 185 2.65 8.77 -10.46
CA ALA A 185 3.47 9.02 -9.27
C ALA A 185 3.65 7.76 -8.42
N LEU A 186 2.55 7.04 -8.13
CA LEU A 186 2.59 5.79 -7.36
C LEU A 186 3.45 4.72 -8.04
N ILE A 187 3.24 4.50 -9.34
CA ILE A 187 3.96 3.49 -10.12
C ILE A 187 5.46 3.80 -10.17
N ALA A 188 5.82 5.07 -10.40
CA ALA A 188 7.22 5.50 -10.41
C ALA A 188 7.88 5.25 -9.05
N ALA A 189 7.20 5.59 -7.96
CA ALA A 189 7.72 5.38 -6.61
C ALA A 189 7.94 3.89 -6.29
N ILE A 190 6.96 3.03 -6.60
CA ILE A 190 7.09 1.57 -6.40
C ILE A 190 8.18 0.96 -7.30
N HIS A 191 8.29 1.41 -8.55
CA HIS A 191 9.35 0.97 -9.44
C HIS A 191 10.73 1.29 -8.83
N ARG A 192 10.91 2.49 -8.27
CA ARG A 192 12.15 2.88 -7.58
C ARG A 192 12.46 1.99 -6.38
N MET A 193 11.45 1.65 -5.56
CA MET A 193 11.65 0.74 -4.41
C MET A 193 12.14 -0.64 -4.87
N SER A 194 11.59 -1.15 -5.97
CA SER A 194 12.05 -2.41 -6.57
C SER A 194 13.48 -2.32 -7.11
N GLN A 195 13.89 -1.20 -7.70
CA GLN A 195 15.25 -0.99 -8.21
C GLN A 195 16.28 -0.91 -7.09
N GLU A 196 15.96 -0.19 -6.01
CA GLU A 196 16.83 -0.04 -4.84
C GLU A 196 16.76 -1.26 -3.88
N ARG A 197 15.89 -2.24 -4.17
CA ARG A 197 15.63 -3.42 -3.32
C ARG A 197 15.22 -3.03 -1.90
N LEU A 198 14.48 -1.94 -1.77
CA LEU A 198 13.92 -1.52 -0.49
C LEU A 198 12.70 -2.37 -0.16
N PRO A 199 12.47 -2.69 1.13
CA PRO A 199 11.40 -3.59 1.57
C PRO A 199 10.04 -2.87 1.60
N VAL A 200 9.65 -2.25 0.47
CA VAL A 200 8.37 -1.58 0.27
C VAL A 200 7.64 -2.25 -0.89
N LEU A 201 6.44 -2.77 -0.64
CA LEU A 201 5.64 -3.52 -1.61
C LEU A 201 4.25 -2.91 -1.78
N LEU A 202 3.75 -2.88 -3.02
CA LEU A 202 2.37 -2.53 -3.33
C LEU A 202 1.56 -3.78 -3.67
N ILE A 203 0.41 -3.93 -3.01
CA ILE A 203 -0.62 -4.92 -3.36
C ILE A 203 -1.93 -4.17 -3.58
N GLY A 204 -2.30 -4.02 -4.85
CA GLY A 204 -3.50 -3.32 -5.27
C GLY A 204 -4.63 -4.27 -5.68
N ALA A 205 -5.86 -3.76 -5.70
CA ALA A 205 -6.98 -4.40 -6.35
C ALA A 205 -7.85 -3.37 -7.10
N GLY A 206 -8.46 -3.81 -8.19
CA GLY A 206 -9.38 -2.97 -8.95
C GLY A 206 -10.12 -3.70 -10.07
N LEU A 207 -10.79 -2.92 -10.92
CA LEU A 207 -11.50 -3.45 -12.08
C LEU A 207 -10.52 -3.95 -13.16
N PRO A 208 -10.95 -4.83 -14.08
CA PRO A 208 -10.06 -5.40 -15.12
C PRO A 208 -9.32 -4.35 -15.96
N HIS A 209 -9.94 -3.19 -16.21
CA HIS A 209 -9.32 -2.12 -16.98
C HIS A 209 -8.18 -1.39 -16.24
N VAL A 210 -7.94 -1.66 -14.95
CA VAL A 210 -6.80 -1.10 -14.21
C VAL A 210 -5.47 -1.47 -14.85
N ALA A 211 -5.33 -2.67 -15.45
CA ALA A 211 -4.13 -3.04 -16.21
C ALA A 211 -3.82 -1.99 -17.30
N ARG A 212 -4.83 -1.63 -18.10
CA ARG A 212 -4.72 -0.58 -19.12
C ARG A 212 -4.38 0.77 -18.52
N LEU A 213 -5.08 1.19 -17.46
CA LEU A 213 -4.82 2.49 -16.80
C LEU A 213 -3.38 2.61 -16.30
N THR A 214 -2.84 1.55 -15.69
CA THR A 214 -1.46 1.55 -15.20
C THR A 214 -0.44 1.61 -16.34
N GLY A 215 -0.68 0.92 -17.46
CA GLY A 215 0.18 0.99 -18.66
C GLY A 215 0.13 2.36 -19.35
N GLU A 216 -1.06 2.98 -19.42
CA GLU A 216 -1.25 4.33 -19.95
C GLU A 216 -0.59 5.41 -19.08
N ALA A 217 -0.56 5.22 -17.76
CA ALA A 217 0.13 6.09 -16.82
C ALA A 217 1.66 5.96 -16.94
N LYS A 218 2.20 4.73 -16.97
CA LYS A 218 3.61 4.43 -17.21
C LYS A 218 3.75 3.11 -18.00
N PRO A 219 4.29 3.11 -19.23
CA PRO A 219 4.34 1.91 -20.08
C PRO A 219 5.07 0.70 -19.45
N TYR A 220 6.04 0.93 -18.58
CA TYR A 220 6.77 -0.16 -17.90
C TYR A 220 5.94 -0.85 -16.79
N ALA A 221 4.77 -0.31 -16.42
CA ALA A 221 3.89 -0.88 -15.40
C ALA A 221 3.45 -2.32 -15.76
N GLU A 222 3.22 -2.58 -17.04
CA GLU A 222 2.81 -3.91 -17.55
C GLU A 222 3.78 -5.03 -17.16
N ARG A 223 5.07 -4.71 -17.04
CA ARG A 223 6.12 -5.65 -16.64
C ARG A 223 6.44 -5.58 -15.16
N LEU A 224 6.17 -4.44 -14.53
CA LEU A 224 6.38 -4.23 -13.10
C LEU A 224 5.44 -5.10 -12.27
N PHE A 225 4.13 -5.01 -12.51
CA PHE A 225 3.12 -5.68 -11.70
C PHE A 225 2.76 -7.08 -12.21
N LEU A 226 2.39 -7.94 -11.27
CA LEU A 226 1.56 -9.12 -11.56
C LEU A 226 0.10 -8.69 -11.64
N TYR A 227 -0.64 -9.17 -12.65
CA TYR A 227 -2.07 -8.87 -12.84
C TYR A 227 -2.96 -10.12 -12.77
N PRO A 228 -3.00 -10.84 -11.63
CA PRO A 228 -3.89 -11.99 -11.48
C PRO A 228 -5.36 -11.57 -11.54
N SER A 229 -6.13 -12.28 -12.35
CA SER A 229 -7.58 -12.15 -12.42
C SER A 229 -8.26 -12.91 -11.27
N LEU A 230 -9.33 -12.33 -10.73
CA LEU A 230 -10.27 -12.96 -9.83
C LEU A 230 -11.59 -13.12 -10.58
N ASP A 231 -11.96 -14.37 -10.81
CA ASP A 231 -13.27 -14.72 -11.34
C ASP A 231 -14.32 -14.70 -10.23
N ALA A 232 -15.60 -14.61 -10.62
CA ALA A 232 -16.69 -14.62 -9.66
C ALA A 232 -16.71 -15.93 -8.87
N LEU A 233 -16.82 -15.83 -7.55
CA LEU A 233 -17.08 -16.95 -6.66
C LEU A 233 -18.48 -17.49 -6.96
N GLY A 234 -18.59 -18.50 -7.85
CA GLY A 234 -19.86 -19.18 -8.11
C GLY A 234 -20.20 -19.54 -9.56
N GLN A 235 -19.22 -19.88 -10.41
CA GLN A 235 -19.51 -20.70 -11.59
C GLN A 235 -18.61 -21.95 -11.59
N ALA A 236 -18.99 -22.90 -10.74
CA ALA A 236 -18.71 -24.33 -10.91
C ALA A 236 -20.02 -25.07 -10.64
#